data_AF-A0A9D6TG55-F1
#
_entry.id   AF-A0A9D6TG55-F1
#
_cell.length_a   1.000
_cell.length_b   1.000
_cell.length_c   1.000
_cell.angle_alpha   90.00
_cell.angle_beta   90.00
_cell.angle_gamma   90.00
#
_symmetry.space_group_name_H-M   'P 1'
#
loop_
_entity.id
_entity.type
_entity.pdbx_description
1 polymer ?
#
loop_
_entity_poly.entity_id
_entity_poly.type
_entity_poly.pdbx_seq_one_letter_code
_entity_poly.pdbx_strand_id
1 'polypeptide(L)'
;MRRLEQRTIVLGLSGGIAGYKAAETVRLLVKAGAGVRVVMTRNAQQFITPLTLQTLSGHPVATDTFDLTQESEIGHIKLADSADVVVVAPATANVIGKLAHGIADDLLTTLLLAVRAPVLIAPAMNNHMYENTIVQENLARLRAHGYRIIEPAAGYLACGYEGQGRLADPEVIVAEVARALTPPELSGQCVLVSAGPNREPIDPVRFISNRSTGKMGFALAAAAWRRGAEVVLVAGPTSLTTPHGVRRVDVSTAAEMQRAVLDAFERANVVLMSAAVADYRPVKVAPAKLKKGAGNLQLELARTADILSDLGPRKGDRIVVGFAAETEAVLANAQRKLREKGVDFMVANDVSRVDAGFAVDTNAVTIVGSDNSEELPLMSKDEVAEAILDRVVARLRARQSAILTPSSRAQCCSRAMGEPRSPEAVQLVAGLLAATPALLAEARAALSAEFGPLEAASAPYRWSESSYYSEEMGAEIWRQFVSFAACVDAGDLAAVKQRTNAMEGRWRSPQGRRVNLDPGYLADNKLVLASTKDAAHRIYLGGGIYAEATLHFAHGSWRPYPYTYRDYAGDTAVAFFNAVRARRRAAGHGAGPEQPAAPATSQDAGPKR
;
A
#
# COMPACT_ATOMS: atom_id res chain seq x y z
N MET A 1 -8.78 0.80 -27.72
CA MET A 1 -9.32 0.65 -26.36
C MET A 1 -9.24 1.99 -25.66
N ARG A 2 -10.39 2.56 -25.30
CA ARG A 2 -10.48 3.97 -24.91
C ARG A 2 -10.62 4.10 -23.38
N ARG A 3 -9.56 3.78 -22.64
CA ARG A 3 -9.59 3.78 -21.15
C ARG A 3 -9.91 5.15 -20.54
N LEU A 4 -9.80 6.22 -21.32
CA LEU A 4 -10.08 7.60 -20.94
C LEU A 4 -11.23 8.18 -21.79
N GLU A 5 -12.09 7.31 -22.33
CA GLU A 5 -13.28 7.73 -23.09
C GLU A 5 -14.10 8.74 -22.31
N GLN A 6 -14.55 9.81 -23.01
CA GLN A 6 -15.37 10.87 -22.44
C GLN A 6 -14.72 11.66 -21.30
N ARG A 7 -13.42 11.48 -21.04
CA ARG A 7 -12.68 12.26 -20.05
C ARG A 7 -12.02 13.46 -20.70
N THR A 8 -12.12 14.62 -20.05
CA THR A 8 -11.44 15.85 -20.44
C THR A 8 -10.20 16.04 -19.60
N ILE A 9 -9.04 16.07 -20.25
CA ILE A 9 -7.73 16.22 -19.60
C ILE A 9 -7.18 17.57 -19.97
N VAL A 10 -6.86 18.38 -18.96
CA VAL A 10 -6.12 19.63 -19.18
C VAL A 10 -4.63 19.35 -19.03
N LEU A 11 -3.86 19.51 -20.10
CA LEU A 11 -2.40 19.37 -20.13
C LEU A 11 -1.75 20.76 -20.08
N GLY A 12 -1.18 21.10 -18.93
CA GLY A 12 -0.40 22.31 -18.71
C GLY A 12 1.07 22.13 -19.07
N LEU A 13 1.65 23.06 -19.83
CA LEU A 13 3.08 23.05 -20.18
C LEU A 13 3.79 24.27 -19.61
N SER A 14 4.87 24.00 -18.89
CA SER A 14 5.83 25.02 -18.46
C SER A 14 7.10 25.02 -19.33
N GLY A 15 7.88 26.10 -19.27
CA GLY A 15 9.05 26.30 -20.14
C GLY A 15 10.28 25.49 -19.73
N GLY A 16 10.44 24.29 -20.31
CA GLY A 16 11.66 23.49 -20.18
C GLY A 16 11.90 22.61 -21.40
N ILE A 17 13.15 22.16 -21.58
CA ILE A 17 13.58 21.38 -22.76
C ILE A 17 12.74 20.12 -23.00
N ALA A 18 12.18 19.52 -21.95
CA ALA A 18 11.31 18.35 -22.06
C ALA A 18 9.93 18.65 -22.71
N GLY A 19 9.64 19.90 -23.08
CA GLY A 19 8.40 20.31 -23.74
C GLY A 19 8.09 19.52 -25.02
N TYR A 20 9.11 19.04 -25.74
CA TYR A 20 8.89 18.21 -26.94
C TYR A 20 8.16 16.89 -26.63
N LYS A 21 8.34 16.32 -25.42
CA LYS A 21 7.67 15.08 -25.00
C LYS A 21 6.15 15.27 -24.85
N ALA A 22 5.69 16.52 -24.68
CA ALA A 22 4.25 16.80 -24.56
C ALA A 22 3.47 16.41 -25.82
N ALA A 23 4.09 16.49 -27.02
CA ALA A 23 3.46 16.04 -28.26
C ALA A 23 3.09 14.54 -28.19
N GLU A 24 4.01 13.71 -27.71
CA GLU A 24 3.75 12.28 -27.55
C GLU A 24 2.73 12.02 -26.43
N THR A 25 2.80 12.76 -25.31
CA THR A 25 1.79 12.67 -24.24
C THR A 25 0.39 12.97 -24.77
N VAL A 26 0.20 14.05 -25.55
CA VAL A 26 -1.10 14.36 -26.18
C VAL A 26 -1.54 13.21 -27.09
N ARG A 27 -0.65 12.71 -27.95
CA ARG A 27 -0.97 11.61 -28.87
C ARG A 27 -1.44 10.35 -28.13
N LEU A 28 -0.78 9.99 -27.03
CA LEU A 28 -1.14 8.81 -26.24
C LEU A 28 -2.46 9.01 -25.48
N LEU A 29 -2.72 10.20 -24.93
CA LEU A 29 -3.99 10.52 -24.27
C LEU A 29 -5.17 10.47 -25.25
N VAL A 30 -5.01 11.06 -26.44
CA VAL A 30 -6.02 11.01 -27.50
C VAL A 30 -6.24 9.59 -27.99
N LYS A 31 -5.17 8.80 -28.18
CA LYS A 31 -5.27 7.38 -28.54
C LYS A 31 -5.99 6.56 -27.46
N ALA A 32 -5.86 6.94 -26.19
CA ALA A 32 -6.60 6.37 -25.08
C ALA A 32 -8.06 6.88 -24.97
N GLY A 33 -8.50 7.75 -25.88
CA GLY A 33 -9.88 8.22 -26.02
C GLY A 33 -10.24 9.49 -25.25
N ALA A 34 -9.25 10.17 -24.66
CA ALA A 34 -9.48 11.41 -23.93
C ALA A 34 -9.67 12.62 -24.86
N GLY A 35 -10.49 13.57 -24.45
CA GLY A 35 -10.44 14.94 -24.95
C GLY A 35 -9.32 15.70 -24.26
N VAL A 36 -8.37 16.25 -25.01
CA VAL A 36 -7.18 16.91 -24.43
C VAL A 36 -7.23 18.42 -24.68
N ARG A 37 -7.25 19.22 -23.63
CA ARG A 37 -7.14 20.69 -23.70
C ARG A 37 -5.77 21.11 -23.24
N VAL A 38 -5.06 21.90 -24.02
CA VAL A 38 -3.67 22.26 -23.74
C VAL A 38 -3.59 23.70 -23.27
N VAL A 39 -2.85 23.94 -22.20
CA VAL A 39 -2.54 25.27 -21.66
C VAL A 39 -1.03 25.45 -21.63
N MET A 40 -0.53 26.53 -22.22
CA MET A 40 0.92 26.76 -22.31
C MET A 40 1.29 28.08 -21.66
N THR A 41 2.30 28.05 -20.79
CA THR A 41 2.99 29.28 -20.37
C THR A 41 3.70 29.92 -21.57
N ARG A 42 3.97 31.23 -21.50
CA ARG A 42 4.79 31.93 -22.50
C ARG A 42 6.15 31.26 -22.74
N ASN A 43 6.77 30.76 -21.67
CA ASN A 43 8.08 30.08 -21.76
C ASN A 43 7.98 28.70 -22.41
N ALA A 44 6.86 27.98 -22.27
CA ALA A 44 6.66 26.70 -22.97
C ALA A 44 6.62 26.88 -24.49
N GLN A 45 6.06 28.00 -24.97
CA GLN A 45 5.96 28.32 -26.40
C GLN A 45 7.33 28.52 -27.07
N GLN A 46 8.40 28.74 -26.29
CA GLN A 46 9.77 28.82 -26.81
C GLN A 46 10.38 27.45 -27.13
N PHE A 47 9.82 26.36 -26.59
CA PHE A 47 10.33 24.99 -26.77
C PHE A 47 9.50 24.17 -27.76
N ILE A 48 8.19 24.41 -27.80
CA ILE A 48 7.26 23.77 -28.74
C ILE A 48 6.18 24.78 -29.10
N THR A 49 5.78 24.85 -30.36
CA THR A 49 4.77 25.81 -30.80
C THR A 49 3.35 25.30 -30.51
N PRO A 50 2.39 26.19 -30.22
CA PRO A 50 0.98 25.80 -30.02
C PRO A 50 0.39 24.98 -31.18
N LEU A 51 0.81 25.25 -32.42
CA LEU A 51 0.32 24.59 -33.63
C LEU A 51 0.46 23.06 -33.59
N THR A 52 1.59 22.54 -33.09
CA THR A 52 1.81 21.09 -32.99
C THR A 52 0.80 20.46 -32.03
N LEU A 53 0.59 21.07 -30.86
CA LEU A 53 -0.30 20.54 -29.84
C LEU A 53 -1.77 20.70 -30.21
N GLN A 54 -2.12 21.80 -30.91
CA GLN A 54 -3.46 22.00 -31.47
C GLN A 54 -3.80 20.90 -32.48
N THR A 55 -2.86 20.59 -33.39
CA THR A 55 -3.05 19.56 -34.41
C THR A 55 -3.23 18.18 -33.80
N LEU A 56 -2.45 17.85 -32.77
CA LEU A 56 -2.51 16.53 -32.12
C LEU A 56 -3.74 16.37 -31.19
N SER A 57 -4.15 17.45 -30.52
CA SER A 57 -5.31 17.43 -29.61
C SER A 57 -6.65 17.61 -30.32
N GLY A 58 -6.65 18.22 -31.52
CA GLY A 58 -7.88 18.61 -32.22
C GLY A 58 -8.59 19.81 -31.59
N HIS A 59 -7.93 20.53 -30.69
CA HIS A 59 -8.52 21.62 -29.90
C HIS A 59 -7.60 22.85 -29.86
N PRO A 60 -8.15 24.08 -29.79
CA PRO A 60 -7.34 25.28 -29.58
C PRO A 60 -6.47 25.16 -28.32
N VAL A 61 -5.27 25.73 -28.39
CA VAL A 61 -4.33 25.77 -27.27
C VAL A 61 -4.44 27.12 -26.57
N ALA A 62 -4.68 27.10 -25.27
CA ALA A 62 -4.81 28.31 -24.48
C ALA A 62 -3.43 28.81 -24.01
N THR A 63 -3.13 30.08 -24.28
CA THR A 63 -1.77 30.65 -24.14
C THR A 63 -1.72 31.96 -23.34
N ASP A 64 -2.82 32.69 -23.27
CA ASP A 64 -2.91 34.00 -22.62
C ASP A 64 -4.20 34.10 -21.79
N THR A 65 -4.11 34.73 -20.63
CA THR A 65 -5.23 34.96 -19.72
C THR A 65 -6.24 35.94 -20.32
N PHE A 66 -5.78 36.93 -21.09
CA PHE A 66 -6.55 38.09 -21.56
C PHE A 66 -6.90 38.04 -23.05
N ASP A 67 -6.87 36.85 -23.66
CA ASP A 67 -7.25 36.70 -25.06
C ASP A 67 -8.77 36.84 -25.21
N LEU A 68 -9.21 38.03 -25.66
CA LEU A 68 -10.61 38.41 -25.89
C LEU A 68 -11.39 37.41 -26.77
N THR A 69 -10.71 36.65 -27.64
CA THR A 69 -11.36 35.62 -28.48
C THR A 69 -11.64 34.32 -27.72
N GLN A 70 -10.88 34.05 -26.65
CA GLN A 70 -11.05 32.92 -25.73
C GLN A 70 -11.79 33.33 -24.44
N GLU A 71 -11.86 34.63 -24.14
CA GLU A 71 -12.47 35.22 -22.94
C GLU A 71 -13.97 35.52 -23.04
N SER A 72 -14.62 35.27 -24.20
CA SER A 72 -16.00 35.73 -24.46
C SER A 72 -17.01 35.34 -23.37
N GLU A 73 -16.72 34.31 -22.57
CA GLU A 73 -17.26 34.15 -21.21
C GLU A 73 -16.26 33.36 -20.31
N ILE A 74 -15.34 34.03 -19.59
CA ILE A 74 -14.58 33.48 -18.44
C ILE A 74 -13.82 32.15 -18.76
N GLY A 75 -12.92 32.19 -19.75
CA GLY A 75 -12.28 31.00 -20.33
C GLY A 75 -11.47 30.11 -19.38
N HIS A 76 -10.75 30.68 -18.40
CA HIS A 76 -9.95 29.89 -17.46
C HIS A 76 -10.79 29.10 -16.44
N ILE A 77 -11.94 29.65 -16.02
CA ILE A 77 -12.87 28.94 -15.12
C ILE A 77 -13.60 27.83 -15.88
N LYS A 78 -14.09 28.08 -17.10
CA LYS A 78 -14.69 27.02 -17.92
C LYS A 78 -13.72 25.86 -18.19
N LEU A 79 -12.45 26.19 -18.44
CA LEU A 79 -11.44 25.16 -18.64
C LEU A 79 -11.12 24.39 -17.34
N ALA A 80 -11.09 25.08 -16.19
CA ALA A 80 -10.94 24.45 -14.89
C ALA A 80 -12.12 23.54 -14.53
N ASP A 81 -13.35 23.98 -14.76
CA ASP A 81 -14.59 23.26 -14.45
C ASP A 81 -14.81 22.05 -15.36
N SER A 82 -14.35 22.12 -16.61
CA SER A 82 -14.46 21.01 -17.57
C SER A 82 -13.41 19.93 -17.38
N ALA A 83 -12.35 20.15 -16.58
CA ALA A 83 -11.30 19.18 -16.38
C ALA A 83 -11.76 18.02 -15.49
N ASP A 84 -11.65 16.78 -15.96
CA ASP A 84 -11.71 15.59 -15.10
C ASP A 84 -10.41 15.40 -14.32
N VAL A 85 -9.30 15.87 -14.88
CA VAL A 85 -7.95 15.83 -14.31
C VAL A 85 -7.07 16.87 -15.01
N VAL A 86 -6.16 17.48 -14.25
CA VAL A 86 -5.15 18.39 -14.78
C VAL A 86 -3.78 17.76 -14.59
N VAL A 87 -2.95 17.80 -15.63
CA VAL A 87 -1.56 17.36 -15.56
C VAL A 87 -0.64 18.46 -16.06
N VAL A 88 0.37 18.83 -15.28
CA VAL A 88 1.40 19.78 -15.68
C VAL A 88 2.66 19.00 -16.06
N ALA A 89 2.95 18.92 -17.36
CA ALA A 89 4.04 18.12 -17.90
C ALA A 89 4.67 18.77 -19.16
N PRO A 90 5.90 19.29 -19.09
CA PRO A 90 6.73 19.39 -17.89
C PRO A 90 6.23 20.45 -16.90
N ALA A 91 6.47 20.22 -15.61
CA ALA A 91 6.40 21.22 -14.55
C ALA A 91 7.82 21.66 -14.12
N THR A 92 8.19 22.90 -14.42
CA THR A 92 9.49 23.46 -14.01
C THR A 92 9.44 23.92 -12.55
N ALA A 93 10.63 24.08 -11.95
CA ALA A 93 10.77 24.62 -10.59
C ALA A 93 10.01 25.94 -10.39
N ASN A 94 9.96 26.79 -11.43
CA ASN A 94 9.23 28.06 -11.40
C ASN A 94 7.72 27.86 -11.20
N VAL A 95 7.07 27.00 -12.01
CA VAL A 95 5.63 26.74 -11.88
C VAL A 95 5.33 26.01 -10.58
N ILE A 96 6.19 25.07 -10.15
CA ILE A 96 6.06 24.39 -8.86
C ILE A 96 6.13 25.38 -7.70
N GLY A 97 7.10 26.30 -7.71
CA GLY A 97 7.27 27.32 -6.68
C GLY A 97 6.10 28.31 -6.63
N LYS A 98 5.62 28.77 -7.79
CA LYS A 98 4.44 29.63 -7.89
C LYS A 98 3.19 28.96 -7.31
N LEU A 99 2.91 27.73 -7.74
CA LEU A 99 1.75 26.98 -7.29
C LEU A 99 1.80 26.71 -5.78
N ALA A 100 2.97 26.31 -5.26
CA ALA A 100 3.15 26.03 -3.83
C ALA A 100 2.91 27.27 -2.94
N HIS A 101 3.03 28.47 -3.50
CA HIS A 101 2.86 29.75 -2.79
C HIS A 101 1.62 30.55 -3.21
N GLY A 102 0.74 29.97 -4.04
CA GLY A 102 -0.49 30.64 -4.47
C GLY A 102 -0.29 31.80 -5.44
N ILE A 103 0.82 31.82 -6.19
CA ILE A 103 1.07 32.84 -7.22
C ILE A 103 0.35 32.40 -8.51
N ALA A 104 -0.55 33.25 -8.99
CA ALA A 104 -1.34 33.07 -10.21
C ALA A 104 -1.18 34.28 -11.14
N ASP A 105 -0.04 34.37 -11.79
CA ASP A 105 0.38 35.50 -12.64
C ASP A 105 0.38 35.17 -14.14
N ASP A 106 0.02 33.94 -14.52
CA ASP A 106 -0.24 33.52 -15.90
C ASP A 106 -1.46 32.60 -15.98
N LEU A 107 -1.93 32.31 -17.21
CA LEU A 107 -3.14 31.51 -17.42
C LEU A 107 -3.06 30.12 -16.76
N LEU A 108 -1.91 29.45 -16.86
CA LEU A 108 -1.72 28.11 -16.30
C LEU A 108 -1.82 28.13 -14.77
N THR A 109 -1.08 29.02 -14.12
CA THR A 109 -1.06 29.15 -12.66
C THR A 109 -2.40 29.64 -12.11
N THR A 110 -3.08 30.54 -12.82
CA THR A 110 -4.45 30.99 -12.49
C THR A 110 -5.45 29.85 -12.58
N LEU A 111 -5.40 29.05 -13.65
CA LEU A 111 -6.25 27.87 -13.79
C LEU A 111 -6.01 26.86 -12.66
N LEU A 112 -4.75 26.60 -12.30
CA LEU A 112 -4.40 25.64 -11.25
C LEU A 112 -4.90 26.01 -9.86
N LEU A 113 -5.17 27.29 -9.58
CA LEU A 113 -5.82 27.73 -8.34
C LEU A 113 -7.35 27.55 -8.35
N ALA A 114 -7.97 27.54 -9.53
CA ALA A 114 -9.42 27.41 -9.69
C ALA A 114 -9.89 25.95 -9.81
N VAL A 115 -9.02 25.06 -10.28
CA VAL A 115 -9.33 23.64 -10.53
C VAL A 115 -9.73 22.90 -9.26
N ARG A 116 -10.85 22.16 -9.34
CA ARG A 116 -11.32 21.24 -8.29
C ARG A 116 -10.99 19.77 -8.56
N ALA A 117 -10.64 19.45 -9.81
CA ALA A 117 -10.25 18.11 -10.23
C ALA A 117 -8.86 17.73 -9.67
N PRO A 118 -8.50 16.43 -9.64
CA PRO A 118 -7.15 16.02 -9.28
C PRO A 118 -6.09 16.69 -10.16
N VAL A 119 -5.03 17.19 -9.53
CA VAL A 119 -3.90 17.83 -10.23
C VAL A 119 -2.64 16.97 -10.08
N LEU A 120 -2.04 16.63 -11.22
CA LEU A 120 -0.79 15.89 -11.32
C LEU A 120 0.32 16.84 -11.76
N ILE A 121 1.45 16.79 -11.08
CA ILE A 121 2.64 17.58 -11.38
C ILE A 121 3.72 16.61 -11.82
N ALA A 122 4.22 16.74 -13.05
CA ALA A 122 5.34 15.96 -13.56
C ALA A 122 6.60 16.85 -13.64
N PRO A 123 7.45 16.88 -12.60
CA PRO A 123 8.60 17.75 -12.56
C PRO A 123 9.59 17.42 -13.68
N ALA A 124 10.19 18.46 -14.26
CA ALA A 124 11.31 18.30 -15.19
C ALA A 124 12.29 19.45 -15.05
N MET A 125 13.50 19.15 -14.61
CA MET A 125 14.56 20.13 -14.37
C MET A 125 15.93 19.43 -14.23
N ASN A 126 17.00 20.20 -14.17
CA ASN A 126 18.32 19.67 -13.83
C ASN A 126 18.30 18.99 -12.42
N ASN A 127 19.14 17.98 -12.21
CA ASN A 127 19.21 17.25 -10.95
C ASN A 127 19.49 18.14 -9.73
N HIS A 128 20.42 19.09 -9.83
CA HIS A 128 20.70 20.03 -8.73
C HIS A 128 19.51 20.95 -8.42
N MET A 129 18.70 21.28 -9.43
CA MET A 129 17.46 22.03 -9.20
C MET A 129 16.42 21.15 -8.51
N TYR A 130 16.29 19.89 -8.93
CA TYR A 130 15.33 18.97 -8.32
C TYR A 130 15.70 18.66 -6.87
N GLU A 131 16.97 18.38 -6.59
CA GLU A 131 17.51 18.10 -5.25
C GLU A 131 17.57 19.34 -4.35
N ASN A 132 17.38 20.54 -4.89
CA ASN A 132 17.39 21.76 -4.11
C ASN A 132 16.30 21.72 -3.02
N THR A 133 16.69 22.03 -1.78
CA THR A 133 15.81 21.98 -0.60
C THR A 133 14.52 22.78 -0.81
N ILE A 134 14.57 23.97 -1.42
CA ILE A 134 13.39 24.81 -1.66
C ILE A 134 12.42 24.10 -2.62
N VAL A 135 12.93 23.44 -3.67
CA VAL A 135 12.08 22.69 -4.61
C VAL A 135 11.47 21.46 -3.94
N GLN A 136 12.24 20.75 -3.11
CA GLN A 136 11.73 19.61 -2.35
C GLN A 136 10.66 20.02 -1.32
N GLU A 137 10.85 21.14 -0.62
CA GLU A 137 9.85 21.72 0.28
C GLU A 137 8.57 22.11 -0.47
N ASN A 138 8.70 22.73 -1.65
CA ASN A 138 7.54 23.04 -2.49
C ASN A 138 6.78 21.79 -2.93
N LEU A 139 7.49 20.75 -3.39
CA LEU A 139 6.87 19.47 -3.75
C LEU A 139 6.20 18.80 -2.54
N ALA A 140 6.83 18.82 -1.37
CA ALA A 140 6.26 18.29 -0.13
C ALA A 140 4.99 19.05 0.28
N ARG A 141 5.00 20.39 0.18
CA ARG A 141 3.83 21.23 0.44
C ARG A 141 2.69 20.91 -0.51
N LEU A 142 2.97 20.79 -1.81
CA LEU A 142 1.96 20.40 -2.80
C LEU A 142 1.39 19.01 -2.50
N ARG A 143 2.22 18.01 -2.14
CA ARG A 143 1.74 16.69 -1.72
C ARG A 143 0.79 16.78 -0.51
N ALA A 144 1.13 17.59 0.49
CA ALA A 144 0.30 17.80 1.68
C ALA A 144 -1.07 18.44 1.35
N HIS A 145 -1.15 19.23 0.28
CA HIS A 145 -2.40 19.81 -0.24
C HIS A 145 -3.14 18.93 -1.25
N GLY A 146 -2.72 17.66 -1.42
CA GLY A 146 -3.43 16.69 -2.27
C GLY A 146 -3.02 16.68 -3.74
N TYR A 147 -2.02 17.47 -4.14
CA TYR A 147 -1.42 17.38 -5.47
C TYR A 147 -0.64 16.07 -5.60
N ARG A 148 -0.75 15.41 -6.76
CA ARG A 148 -0.04 14.16 -7.04
C ARG A 148 1.25 14.48 -7.80
N ILE A 149 2.39 14.10 -7.24
CA ILE A 149 3.68 14.29 -7.91
C ILE A 149 4.03 13.02 -8.68
N ILE A 150 4.21 13.13 -9.99
CA ILE A 150 4.76 12.07 -10.84
C ILE A 150 6.27 12.18 -10.74
N GLU A 151 6.92 11.22 -10.09
CA GLU A 151 8.36 11.30 -9.86
C GLU A 151 9.14 11.35 -11.18
N PRO A 152 10.16 12.23 -11.30
CA PRO A 152 10.99 12.30 -12.49
C PRO A 152 11.82 11.02 -12.65
N ALA A 153 12.10 10.69 -13.91
CA ALA A 153 13.01 9.61 -14.25
C ALA A 153 14.47 10.01 -13.92
N ALA A 154 15.29 8.99 -13.65
CA ALA A 154 16.74 9.12 -13.58
C ALA A 154 17.37 8.82 -14.95
N GLY A 155 18.50 9.47 -15.24
CA GLY A 155 19.34 9.18 -16.40
C GLY A 155 20.05 10.42 -16.94
N TYR A 156 20.59 10.30 -18.15
CA TYR A 156 21.26 11.41 -18.82
C TYR A 156 20.29 12.57 -19.10
N LEU A 157 20.65 13.75 -18.63
CA LEU A 157 19.92 15.00 -18.75
C LEU A 157 20.49 15.80 -19.93
N ALA A 158 19.65 16.61 -20.58
CA ALA A 158 20.07 17.42 -21.74
C ALA A 158 21.21 18.42 -21.46
N CYS A 159 21.51 18.67 -20.18
CA CYS A 159 22.63 19.51 -19.73
C CYS A 159 23.96 18.75 -19.54
N GLY A 160 24.01 17.45 -19.83
CA GLY A 160 25.22 16.63 -19.73
C GLY A 160 25.43 15.90 -18.40
N TYR A 161 24.51 16.06 -17.44
CA TYR A 161 24.56 15.39 -16.13
C TYR A 161 23.75 14.10 -16.12
N GLU A 162 24.14 13.13 -15.30
CA GLU A 162 23.35 11.93 -15.01
C GLU A 162 22.73 12.05 -13.61
N GLY A 163 21.41 11.97 -13.52
CA GLY A 163 20.72 12.16 -12.23
C GLY A 163 19.21 12.13 -12.34
N GLN A 164 18.54 12.29 -11.20
CA GLN A 164 17.08 12.37 -11.11
C GLN A 164 16.61 13.78 -11.50
N GLY A 165 15.62 13.90 -12.39
CA GLY A 165 15.11 15.21 -12.84
C GLY A 165 14.60 15.23 -14.28
N ARG A 166 14.83 14.14 -15.03
CA ARG A 166 14.27 13.97 -16.37
C ARG A 166 12.76 13.81 -16.28
N LEU A 167 12.01 14.49 -17.15
CA LEU A 167 10.55 14.27 -17.24
C LEU A 167 10.26 12.78 -17.40
N ALA A 168 9.33 12.28 -16.58
CA ALA A 168 8.79 10.93 -16.70
C ALA A 168 8.36 10.65 -18.15
N ASP A 169 8.49 9.39 -18.57
CA ASP A 169 8.15 9.06 -19.95
C ASP A 169 6.64 9.22 -20.21
N PRO A 170 6.22 9.60 -21.43
CA PRO A 170 4.82 9.87 -21.75
C PRO A 170 3.85 8.75 -21.32
N GLU A 171 4.27 7.49 -21.44
CA GLU A 171 3.50 6.32 -21.02
C GLU A 171 3.26 6.29 -19.51
N VAL A 172 4.24 6.72 -18.71
CA VAL A 172 4.10 6.84 -17.25
C VAL A 172 3.11 7.93 -16.89
N ILE A 173 3.20 9.09 -17.56
CA ILE A 173 2.27 10.21 -17.34
C ILE A 173 0.84 9.78 -17.65
N VAL A 174 0.63 9.09 -18.78
CA VAL A 174 -0.69 8.57 -19.18
C VAL A 174 -1.21 7.54 -18.17
N ALA A 175 -0.33 6.67 -17.65
CA ALA A 175 -0.70 5.68 -16.64
C ALA A 175 -1.14 6.33 -15.30
N GLU A 176 -0.42 7.36 -14.85
CA GLU A 176 -0.75 8.13 -13.66
C GLU A 176 -2.05 8.93 -13.82
N VAL A 177 -2.27 9.53 -15.00
CA VAL A 177 -3.54 10.18 -15.34
C VAL A 177 -4.70 9.19 -15.29
N ALA A 178 -4.54 7.99 -15.86
CA ALA A 178 -5.55 6.95 -15.79
C ALA A 178 -5.80 6.48 -14.34
N ARG A 179 -4.75 6.38 -13.52
CA ARG A 179 -4.85 6.07 -12.08
C ARG A 179 -5.56 7.18 -11.30
N ALA A 180 -5.38 8.44 -11.66
CA ALA A 180 -6.08 9.56 -11.01
C ALA A 180 -7.58 9.56 -11.26
N LEU A 181 -8.00 9.07 -12.41
CA LEU A 181 -9.40 8.97 -12.81
C LEU A 181 -10.08 7.65 -12.40
N THR A 182 -9.30 6.70 -11.88
CA THR A 182 -9.79 5.38 -11.47
C THR A 182 -10.05 5.37 -9.96
N PRO A 183 -11.24 4.93 -9.51
CA PRO A 183 -11.51 4.74 -8.08
C PRO A 183 -10.49 3.78 -7.43
N PRO A 184 -9.89 4.14 -6.28
CA PRO A 184 -8.83 3.35 -5.66
C PRO A 184 -9.41 2.19 -4.81
N GLU A 185 -10.24 1.34 -5.41
CA GLU A 185 -10.99 0.27 -4.72
C GLU A 185 -10.09 -0.83 -4.13
N LEU A 186 -8.85 -0.96 -4.62
CA LEU A 186 -7.84 -1.89 -4.11
C LEU A 186 -6.77 -1.20 -3.28
N SER A 187 -7.00 0.05 -2.84
CA SER A 187 -6.10 0.74 -1.93
C SER A 187 -5.87 -0.08 -0.65
N GLY A 188 -4.61 -0.17 -0.23
CA GLY A 188 -4.19 -0.97 0.92
C GLY A 188 -4.16 -2.49 0.69
N GLN A 189 -4.50 -2.97 -0.51
CA GLN A 189 -4.37 -4.39 -0.87
C GLN A 189 -3.00 -4.67 -1.49
N CYS A 190 -2.41 -5.80 -1.13
CA CYS A 190 -1.26 -6.37 -1.85
C CYS A 190 -1.75 -7.44 -2.84
N VAL A 191 -1.54 -7.21 -4.13
CA VAL A 191 -1.96 -8.09 -5.23
C VAL A 191 -0.75 -8.79 -5.82
N LEU A 192 -0.72 -10.11 -5.71
CA LEU A 192 0.26 -10.97 -6.36
C LEU A 192 -0.29 -11.45 -7.71
N VAL A 193 0.48 -11.28 -8.78
CA VAL A 193 0.12 -11.75 -10.13
C VAL A 193 1.24 -12.63 -10.66
N SER A 194 0.90 -13.80 -11.20
CA SER A 194 1.84 -14.59 -12.00
C SER A 194 1.54 -14.42 -13.49
N ALA A 195 2.57 -14.30 -14.32
CA ALA A 195 2.42 -14.09 -15.76
C ALA A 195 3.52 -14.77 -16.58
N GLY A 196 3.22 -15.01 -17.86
CA GLY A 196 4.19 -15.54 -18.83
C GLY A 196 4.31 -17.07 -18.83
N PRO A 197 5.18 -17.62 -19.70
CA PRO A 197 5.46 -19.05 -19.76
C PRO A 197 6.61 -19.44 -18.82
N ASN A 198 6.77 -20.73 -18.52
CA ASN A 198 8.05 -21.25 -18.02
C ASN A 198 8.92 -21.81 -19.15
N ARG A 199 10.23 -21.88 -18.92
CA ARG A 199 11.21 -22.55 -19.78
C ARG A 199 11.93 -23.64 -19.00
N GLU A 200 11.50 -24.88 -19.20
CA GLU A 200 12.11 -26.06 -18.56
C GLU A 200 13.30 -26.54 -19.39
N PRO A 201 14.55 -26.40 -18.90
CA PRO A 201 15.75 -26.63 -19.69
C PRO A 201 15.94 -28.12 -20.01
N ILE A 202 16.24 -28.44 -21.26
CA ILE A 202 16.70 -29.76 -21.71
C ILE A 202 18.24 -29.80 -21.66
N ASP A 203 18.85 -28.74 -22.19
CA ASP A 203 20.29 -28.48 -22.21
C ASP A 203 20.50 -26.94 -22.18
N PRO A 204 21.73 -26.39 -22.17
CA PRO A 204 21.95 -24.94 -22.11
C PRO A 204 21.40 -24.14 -23.31
N VAL A 205 20.94 -24.81 -24.38
CA VAL A 205 20.47 -24.20 -25.63
C VAL A 205 18.97 -24.42 -25.85
N ARG A 206 18.42 -25.52 -25.35
CA ARG A 206 17.04 -25.97 -25.63
C ARG A 206 16.22 -26.08 -24.35
N PHE A 207 14.95 -25.75 -24.45
CA PHE A 207 13.99 -25.85 -23.35
C PHE A 207 12.59 -26.23 -23.86
N ILE A 208 11.75 -26.70 -22.96
CA ILE A 208 10.31 -26.91 -23.16
C ILE A 208 9.57 -25.68 -22.61
N SER A 209 8.58 -25.17 -23.35
CA SER A 209 7.82 -23.96 -22.96
C SER A 209 6.42 -23.98 -23.57
N ASN A 210 5.53 -23.20 -22.97
CA ASN A 210 4.19 -22.93 -23.48
C ASN A 210 4.17 -21.67 -24.36
N ARG A 211 3.10 -21.46 -25.13
CA ARG A 211 2.92 -20.32 -26.07
C ARG A 211 2.46 -19.02 -25.41
N SER A 212 2.49 -18.93 -24.08
CA SER A 212 2.04 -17.74 -23.36
C SER A 212 2.96 -16.55 -23.62
N THR A 213 2.36 -15.40 -23.93
CA THR A 213 3.08 -14.12 -24.06
C THR A 213 3.15 -13.36 -22.74
N GLY A 214 2.35 -13.75 -21.75
CA GLY A 214 2.20 -13.03 -20.48
C GLY A 214 1.26 -11.82 -20.53
N LYS A 215 0.73 -11.43 -21.70
CA LYS A 215 -0.11 -10.22 -21.87
C LYS A 215 -1.27 -10.11 -20.86
N MET A 216 -1.94 -11.23 -20.55
CA MET A 216 -3.06 -11.24 -19.60
C MET A 216 -2.61 -10.86 -18.19
N GLY A 217 -1.56 -11.48 -17.67
CA GLY A 217 -1.04 -11.18 -16.34
C GLY A 217 -0.47 -9.76 -16.22
N PHE A 218 0.15 -9.25 -17.29
CA PHE A 218 0.60 -7.85 -17.33
C PHE A 218 -0.58 -6.86 -17.32
N ALA A 219 -1.68 -7.18 -18.03
CA ALA A 219 -2.90 -6.39 -17.99
C ALA A 219 -3.55 -6.39 -16.59
N LEU A 220 -3.61 -7.55 -15.93
CA LEU A 220 -4.09 -7.66 -14.54
C LEU A 220 -3.24 -6.84 -13.57
N ALA A 221 -1.92 -6.93 -13.68
CA ALA A 221 -1.01 -6.16 -12.83
C ALA A 221 -1.18 -4.65 -13.04
N ALA A 222 -1.29 -4.20 -14.29
CA ALA A 222 -1.51 -2.80 -14.62
C ALA A 222 -2.86 -2.28 -14.11
N ALA A 223 -3.93 -3.07 -14.26
CA ALA A 223 -5.27 -2.71 -13.80
C ALA A 223 -5.35 -2.69 -12.25
N ALA A 224 -4.76 -3.67 -11.57
CA ALA A 224 -4.71 -3.72 -10.11
C ALA A 224 -3.97 -2.50 -9.52
N TRP A 225 -2.82 -2.15 -10.10
CA TRP A 225 -2.07 -0.96 -9.70
C TRP A 225 -2.88 0.32 -9.91
N ARG A 226 -3.56 0.45 -11.06
CA ARG A 226 -4.41 1.60 -11.37
C ARG A 226 -5.57 1.78 -10.37
N ARG A 227 -6.10 0.67 -9.85
CA ARG A 227 -7.12 0.64 -8.78
C ARG A 227 -6.54 0.81 -7.37
N GLY A 228 -5.26 1.14 -7.24
CA GLY A 228 -4.63 1.54 -5.98
C GLY A 228 -3.83 0.47 -5.25
N ALA A 229 -3.71 -0.75 -5.79
CA ALA A 229 -3.01 -1.84 -5.11
C ALA A 229 -1.47 -1.68 -5.11
N GLU A 230 -0.81 -2.26 -4.11
CA GLU A 230 0.61 -2.65 -4.21
C GLU A 230 0.67 -3.96 -5.01
N VAL A 231 1.42 -3.97 -6.12
CA VAL A 231 1.42 -5.13 -7.03
C VAL A 231 2.79 -5.78 -7.12
N VAL A 232 2.81 -7.10 -6.95
CA VAL A 232 3.97 -7.95 -7.20
C VAL A 232 3.66 -8.83 -8.42
N LEU A 233 4.47 -8.73 -9.46
CA LEU A 233 4.35 -9.50 -10.69
C LEU A 233 5.47 -10.53 -10.79
N VAL A 234 5.17 -11.81 -10.59
CA VAL A 234 6.10 -12.91 -10.85
C VAL A 234 6.00 -13.28 -12.33
N ALA A 235 7.01 -12.93 -13.11
CA ALA A 235 7.00 -13.05 -14.56
C ALA A 235 7.97 -14.10 -15.06
N GLY A 236 7.45 -15.06 -15.84
CA GLY A 236 8.24 -15.91 -16.71
C GLY A 236 8.84 -15.15 -17.89
N PRO A 237 9.69 -15.78 -18.72
CA PRO A 237 10.42 -15.07 -19.79
C PRO A 237 9.49 -14.41 -20.82
N THR A 238 9.52 -13.09 -20.90
CA THR A 238 8.73 -12.27 -21.84
C THR A 238 9.44 -10.96 -22.18
N SER A 239 9.16 -10.40 -23.37
CA SER A 239 9.65 -9.09 -23.81
C SER A 239 8.75 -7.92 -23.39
N LEU A 240 7.68 -8.18 -22.64
CA LEU A 240 6.77 -7.13 -22.18
C LEU A 240 7.45 -6.22 -21.14
N THR A 241 7.26 -4.91 -21.32
CA THR A 241 7.66 -3.89 -20.35
C THR A 241 6.83 -4.01 -19.09
N THR A 242 7.48 -3.91 -17.93
CA THR A 242 6.80 -3.91 -16.63
C THR A 242 5.86 -2.70 -16.54
N PRO A 243 4.58 -2.89 -16.15
CA PRO A 243 3.67 -1.76 -15.96
C PRO A 243 4.20 -0.79 -14.89
N HIS A 244 3.87 0.50 -15.04
CA HIS A 244 4.33 1.52 -14.10
C HIS A 244 3.90 1.19 -12.66
N GLY A 245 4.83 1.39 -11.70
CA GLY A 245 4.64 1.16 -10.28
C GLY A 245 4.37 -0.30 -9.84
N VAL A 246 4.56 -1.28 -10.74
CA VAL A 246 4.50 -2.71 -10.42
C VAL A 246 5.90 -3.25 -10.10
N ARG A 247 6.04 -4.00 -8.99
CA ARG A 247 7.29 -4.69 -8.65
C ARG A 247 7.37 -6.04 -9.38
N ARG A 248 8.27 -6.17 -10.34
CA ARG A 248 8.49 -7.42 -11.09
C ARG A 248 9.54 -8.31 -10.42
N VAL A 249 9.29 -9.62 -10.41
CA VAL A 249 10.24 -10.68 -10.05
C VAL A 249 10.36 -11.61 -11.25
N ASP A 250 11.54 -11.66 -11.86
CA ASP A 250 11.81 -12.52 -13.01
C ASP A 250 12.15 -13.94 -12.59
N VAL A 251 11.54 -14.91 -13.27
CA VAL A 251 11.76 -16.36 -13.09
C VAL A 251 11.85 -17.03 -14.45
N SER A 252 12.52 -18.18 -14.53
CA SER A 252 12.61 -18.96 -15.76
C SER A 252 11.79 -20.25 -15.68
N THR A 253 11.96 -21.03 -14.61
CA THR A 253 11.34 -22.37 -14.46
C THR A 253 10.07 -22.35 -13.62
N ALA A 254 9.26 -23.40 -13.73
CA ALA A 254 8.08 -23.62 -12.88
C ALA A 254 8.45 -23.69 -11.39
N ALA A 255 9.59 -24.29 -11.06
CA ALA A 255 10.07 -24.39 -9.68
C ALA A 255 10.50 -23.03 -9.11
N GLU A 256 11.18 -22.20 -9.91
CA GLU A 256 11.52 -20.82 -9.52
C GLU A 256 10.26 -19.98 -9.33
N MET A 257 9.29 -20.11 -10.25
CA MET A 257 8.01 -19.42 -10.15
C MET A 257 7.25 -19.84 -8.90
N GLN A 258 7.20 -21.14 -8.58
CA GLN A 258 6.55 -21.65 -7.36
C GLN A 258 7.14 -20.99 -6.11
N ARG A 259 8.47 -21.01 -5.97
CA ARG A 259 9.16 -20.39 -4.84
C ARG A 259 8.86 -18.89 -4.74
N ALA A 260 9.01 -18.15 -5.83
CA ALA A 260 8.76 -16.71 -5.85
C ALA A 260 7.29 -16.36 -5.54
N VAL A 261 6.34 -17.19 -6.00
CA VAL A 261 4.92 -17.04 -5.68
C VAL A 261 4.67 -17.31 -4.20
N LEU A 262 5.22 -18.39 -3.63
CA LEU A 262 5.06 -18.73 -2.21
C LEU A 262 5.65 -17.65 -1.30
N ASP A 263 6.84 -17.13 -1.63
CA ASP A 263 7.49 -16.06 -0.87
C ASP A 263 6.64 -14.76 -0.89
N ALA A 264 6.05 -14.42 -2.04
CA ALA A 264 5.19 -13.26 -2.16
C ALA A 264 3.78 -13.48 -1.57
N PHE A 265 3.33 -14.73 -1.47
CA PHE A 265 1.99 -15.11 -1.02
C PHE A 265 1.72 -14.72 0.44
N GLU A 266 2.75 -14.74 1.30
CA GLU A 266 2.63 -14.40 2.71
C GLU A 266 2.04 -13.00 2.92
N ARG A 267 2.48 -12.04 2.10
CA ARG A 267 2.05 -10.63 2.15
C ARG A 267 0.80 -10.33 1.31
N ALA A 268 0.46 -11.19 0.36
CA ALA A 268 -0.62 -10.92 -0.59
C ALA A 268 -2.02 -11.13 0.03
N ASN A 269 -2.96 -10.25 -0.32
CA ASN A 269 -4.38 -10.37 0.00
C ASN A 269 -5.17 -10.96 -1.17
N VAL A 270 -4.70 -10.69 -2.39
CA VAL A 270 -5.28 -11.15 -3.65
C VAL A 270 -4.18 -11.80 -4.48
N VAL A 271 -4.48 -12.96 -5.06
CA VAL A 271 -3.54 -13.73 -5.87
C VAL A 271 -4.18 -14.09 -7.20
N LEU A 272 -3.56 -13.66 -8.29
CA LEU A 272 -4.03 -13.83 -9.66
C LEU A 272 -3.05 -14.74 -10.42
N MET A 273 -3.37 -16.02 -10.49
CA MET A 273 -2.49 -17.05 -11.06
C MET A 273 -2.74 -17.22 -12.56
N SER A 274 -2.25 -16.26 -13.35
CA SER A 274 -2.46 -16.21 -14.81
C SER A 274 -1.28 -16.70 -15.66
N ALA A 275 -0.17 -17.14 -15.03
CA ALA A 275 0.95 -17.73 -15.73
C ALA A 275 0.57 -19.07 -16.39
N ALA A 276 1.17 -19.35 -17.55
CA ALA A 276 1.08 -20.67 -18.17
C ALA A 276 2.22 -21.52 -17.61
N VAL A 277 1.96 -22.14 -16.47
CA VAL A 277 2.93 -22.99 -15.77
C VAL A 277 3.15 -24.27 -16.59
N ALA A 278 4.39 -24.69 -16.76
CA ALA A 278 4.69 -25.94 -17.46
C ALA A 278 4.23 -27.13 -16.62
N ASP A 279 3.45 -28.06 -17.18
CA ASP A 279 2.97 -29.26 -16.48
C ASP A 279 4.05 -30.34 -16.30
N TYR A 280 5.06 -30.31 -17.17
CA TYR A 280 6.13 -31.31 -17.23
C TYR A 280 7.50 -30.65 -17.40
N ARG A 281 8.52 -31.28 -16.81
CA ARG A 281 9.94 -30.90 -16.93
C ARG A 281 10.81 -32.11 -17.28
N PRO A 282 11.95 -31.94 -17.97
CA PRO A 282 12.92 -33.02 -18.15
C PRO A 282 13.42 -33.58 -16.81
N VAL A 283 13.47 -34.91 -16.69
CA VAL A 283 14.02 -35.58 -15.49
C VAL A 283 15.52 -35.31 -15.34
N LYS A 284 16.24 -35.27 -16.46
CA LYS A 284 17.68 -35.00 -16.52
C LYS A 284 17.93 -33.80 -17.42
N VAL A 285 18.57 -32.77 -16.87
CA VAL A 285 19.07 -31.62 -17.63
C VAL A 285 20.52 -31.88 -18.03
N ALA A 286 20.82 -31.86 -19.32
CA ALA A 286 22.18 -32.07 -19.79
C ALA A 286 23.05 -30.83 -19.52
N PRO A 287 24.28 -30.97 -19.00
CA PRO A 287 25.15 -29.81 -18.72
C PRO A 287 25.74 -29.19 -19.99
N ALA A 288 25.68 -29.90 -21.12
CA ALA A 288 26.17 -29.43 -22.42
C ALA A 288 25.12 -29.67 -23.50
N LYS A 289 25.18 -28.88 -24.58
CA LYS A 289 24.30 -29.02 -25.75
C LYS A 289 24.31 -30.45 -26.25
N LEU A 290 23.13 -31.09 -26.29
CA LEU A 290 23.01 -32.46 -26.78
C LEU A 290 23.42 -32.50 -28.26
N LYS A 291 24.46 -33.30 -28.56
CA LYS A 291 24.97 -33.49 -29.92
C LYS A 291 23.93 -34.20 -30.79
N LYS A 292 23.93 -33.91 -32.09
CA LYS A 292 23.10 -34.61 -33.06
C LYS A 292 23.62 -36.05 -33.19
N GLY A 293 22.93 -37.01 -32.59
CA GLY A 293 23.23 -38.44 -32.71
C GLY A 293 22.53 -39.06 -33.92
N ALA A 294 22.87 -40.31 -34.23
CA ALA A 294 22.10 -41.14 -35.16
C ALA A 294 20.87 -41.71 -34.42
N GLY A 295 19.68 -41.16 -34.68
CA GLY A 295 18.42 -41.60 -34.09
C GLY A 295 17.55 -40.46 -33.53
N ASN A 296 16.39 -40.83 -32.99
CA ASN A 296 15.44 -39.89 -32.40
C ASN A 296 15.89 -39.48 -30.98
N LEU A 297 15.71 -38.21 -30.63
CA LEU A 297 15.88 -37.74 -29.25
C LEU A 297 14.68 -38.17 -28.41
N GLN A 298 14.94 -38.89 -27.32
CA GLN A 298 13.94 -39.25 -26.33
C GLN A 298 14.17 -38.44 -25.05
N LEU A 299 13.11 -37.83 -24.53
CA LEU A 299 13.14 -37.06 -23.28
C LEU A 299 12.20 -37.71 -22.28
N GLU A 300 12.74 -38.10 -21.14
CA GLU A 300 11.95 -38.52 -19.99
C GLU A 300 11.46 -37.28 -19.24
N LEU A 301 10.16 -37.19 -18.99
CA LEU A 301 9.51 -36.03 -18.36
C LEU A 301 8.89 -36.42 -17.02
N ALA A 302 9.11 -35.58 -16.02
CA ALA A 302 8.41 -35.66 -14.73
C ALA A 302 7.42 -34.50 -14.61
N ARG A 303 6.33 -34.72 -13.85
CA ARG A 303 5.38 -33.65 -13.52
C ARG A 303 6.05 -32.56 -12.70
N THR A 304 5.68 -31.31 -12.97
CA THR A 304 6.04 -30.18 -12.12
C THR A 304 5.09 -30.09 -10.92
N ALA A 305 5.42 -29.22 -9.97
CA ALA A 305 4.54 -28.92 -8.86
C ALA A 305 3.39 -28.02 -9.32
N ASP A 306 2.18 -28.33 -8.87
CA ASP A 306 0.98 -27.55 -9.19
C ASP A 306 0.85 -26.40 -8.18
N ILE A 307 1.37 -25.24 -8.57
CA ILE A 307 1.43 -24.05 -7.72
C ILE A 307 0.04 -23.69 -7.18
N LEU A 308 -1.00 -23.77 -8.01
CA LEU A 308 -2.36 -23.41 -7.59
C LEU A 308 -2.90 -24.36 -6.51
N SER A 309 -2.55 -25.65 -6.59
CA SER A 309 -2.89 -26.66 -5.59
C SER A 309 -2.19 -26.42 -4.25
N ASP A 310 -0.98 -25.86 -4.27
CA ASP A 310 -0.28 -25.51 -3.02
C ASP A 310 -0.91 -24.28 -2.34
N LEU A 311 -1.47 -23.36 -3.12
CA LEU A 311 -2.06 -22.12 -2.61
C LEU A 311 -3.44 -22.32 -2.00
N GLY A 312 -4.30 -23.15 -2.61
CA GLY A 312 -5.68 -23.36 -2.17
C GLY A 312 -5.83 -23.66 -0.68
N PRO A 313 -5.18 -24.72 -0.17
CA PRO A 313 -5.22 -25.08 1.26
C PRO A 313 -4.62 -24.01 2.19
N ARG A 314 -3.73 -23.15 1.67
CA ARG A 314 -3.03 -22.10 2.44
C ARG A 314 -3.69 -20.74 2.32
N LYS A 315 -4.77 -20.60 1.54
CA LYS A 315 -5.34 -19.30 1.18
C LYS A 315 -5.86 -18.52 2.39
N GLY A 316 -6.46 -19.19 3.37
CA GLY A 316 -7.15 -18.53 4.47
C GLY A 316 -8.17 -17.51 3.93
N ASP A 317 -8.06 -16.26 4.39
CA ASP A 317 -8.95 -15.16 3.97
C ASP A 317 -8.56 -14.49 2.65
N ARG A 318 -7.45 -14.93 2.02
CA ARG A 318 -7.01 -14.40 0.71
C ARG A 318 -8.02 -14.76 -0.38
N ILE A 319 -8.05 -13.95 -1.42
CA ILE A 319 -8.77 -14.27 -2.66
C ILE A 319 -7.76 -14.86 -3.64
N VAL A 320 -8.01 -16.08 -4.09
CA VAL A 320 -7.19 -16.75 -5.10
C VAL A 320 -7.99 -16.93 -6.38
N VAL A 321 -7.47 -16.41 -7.48
CA VAL A 321 -8.02 -16.54 -8.83
C VAL A 321 -7.09 -17.42 -9.66
N GLY A 322 -7.58 -18.58 -10.08
CA GLY A 322 -6.89 -19.45 -11.02
C GLY A 322 -7.25 -19.14 -12.47
N PHE A 323 -6.39 -19.54 -13.39
CA PHE A 323 -6.67 -19.53 -14.82
C PHE A 323 -6.61 -20.95 -15.39
N ALA A 324 -7.49 -21.24 -16.35
CA ALA A 324 -7.54 -22.53 -17.04
C ALA A 324 -7.67 -22.32 -18.54
N ALA A 325 -6.69 -22.82 -19.29
CA ALA A 325 -6.83 -23.00 -20.73
C ALA A 325 -7.50 -24.36 -21.00
N GLU A 326 -8.63 -24.34 -21.68
CA GLU A 326 -9.40 -25.55 -22.02
C GLU A 326 -9.61 -25.60 -23.54
N THR A 327 -9.72 -26.82 -24.10
CA THR A 327 -10.04 -27.03 -25.53
C THR A 327 -11.42 -27.63 -25.75
N GLU A 328 -12.03 -28.18 -24.70
CA GLU A 328 -13.35 -28.79 -24.71
C GLU A 328 -13.98 -28.67 -23.32
N ALA A 329 -15.31 -28.75 -23.26
CA ALA A 329 -16.09 -28.77 -22.01
C ALA A 329 -15.64 -27.71 -20.96
N VAL A 330 -15.35 -26.50 -21.43
CA VAL A 330 -14.68 -25.41 -20.69
C VAL A 330 -15.29 -25.18 -19.30
N LEU A 331 -16.62 -25.02 -19.23
CA LEU A 331 -17.33 -24.77 -17.98
C LEU A 331 -17.21 -25.93 -16.98
N ALA A 332 -17.43 -27.16 -17.44
CA ALA A 332 -17.39 -28.35 -16.57
C ALA A 332 -15.98 -28.60 -16.01
N ASN A 333 -14.95 -28.42 -16.85
CA ASN A 333 -13.55 -28.54 -16.43
C ASN A 333 -13.16 -27.43 -15.46
N ALA A 334 -13.58 -26.18 -15.71
CA ALA A 334 -13.33 -25.06 -14.82
C ALA A 334 -13.98 -25.24 -13.43
N GLN A 335 -15.23 -25.72 -13.37
CA GLN A 335 -15.91 -26.04 -12.12
C GLN A 335 -15.21 -27.16 -11.33
N ARG A 336 -14.72 -28.20 -12.04
CA ARG A 336 -13.93 -29.27 -11.42
C ARG A 336 -12.64 -28.71 -10.81
N LYS A 337 -11.87 -27.94 -11.58
CA LYS A 337 -10.63 -27.29 -11.12
C LYS A 337 -10.87 -26.32 -9.97
N LEU A 338 -11.95 -25.54 -9.98
CA LEU A 338 -12.32 -24.66 -8.87
C LEU A 338 -12.41 -25.43 -7.55
N ARG A 339 -13.14 -26.54 -7.54
CA ARG A 339 -13.33 -27.39 -6.35
C ARG A 339 -12.04 -28.10 -5.92
N GLU A 340 -11.35 -28.73 -6.87
CA GLU A 340 -10.11 -29.49 -6.60
C GLU A 340 -8.99 -28.59 -6.07
N LYS A 341 -8.87 -27.36 -6.60
CA LYS A 341 -7.83 -26.41 -6.21
C LYS A 341 -8.23 -25.54 -5.02
N GLY A 342 -9.49 -25.55 -4.60
CA GLY A 342 -9.98 -24.77 -3.46
C GLY A 342 -9.84 -23.25 -3.64
N VAL A 343 -9.96 -22.73 -4.85
CA VAL A 343 -9.80 -21.29 -5.17
C VAL A 343 -11.13 -20.56 -5.22
N ASP A 344 -11.11 -19.23 -5.16
CA ASP A 344 -12.33 -18.40 -5.13
C ASP A 344 -12.94 -18.23 -6.54
N PHE A 345 -12.09 -18.11 -7.55
CA PHE A 345 -12.52 -18.01 -8.95
C PHE A 345 -11.61 -18.81 -9.87
N MET A 346 -12.18 -19.33 -10.96
CA MET A 346 -11.46 -19.91 -12.09
C MET A 346 -11.83 -19.13 -13.35
N VAL A 347 -10.84 -18.53 -14.00
CA VAL A 347 -11.01 -17.85 -15.29
C VAL A 347 -10.62 -18.84 -16.38
N ALA A 348 -11.62 -19.36 -17.08
CA ALA A 348 -11.43 -20.35 -18.12
C ALA A 348 -11.49 -19.69 -19.50
N ASN A 349 -10.63 -20.08 -20.42
CA ASN A 349 -10.68 -19.60 -21.79
C ASN A 349 -10.49 -20.75 -22.78
N ASP A 350 -11.27 -20.73 -23.86
CA ASP A 350 -11.13 -21.69 -24.96
C ASP A 350 -9.92 -21.29 -25.81
N VAL A 351 -8.86 -22.09 -25.76
CA VAL A 351 -7.62 -21.84 -26.53
C VAL A 351 -7.62 -22.48 -27.92
N SER A 352 -8.70 -23.15 -28.31
CA SER A 352 -8.88 -23.64 -29.69
C SER A 352 -9.23 -22.52 -30.68
N ARG A 353 -9.72 -21.39 -30.15
CA ARG A 353 -10.08 -20.19 -30.92
C ARG A 353 -8.84 -19.42 -31.38
N VAL A 354 -8.82 -19.00 -32.64
CA VAL A 354 -7.70 -18.25 -33.24
C VAL A 354 -7.71 -16.76 -32.82
N ASP A 355 -8.89 -16.24 -32.45
CA ASP A 355 -9.14 -14.86 -32.07
C ASP A 355 -9.09 -14.61 -30.54
N ALA A 356 -8.88 -15.65 -29.72
CA ALA A 356 -8.89 -15.57 -28.26
C ALA A 356 -7.76 -16.40 -27.62
N GLY A 357 -7.26 -15.97 -26.45
CA GLY A 357 -6.30 -16.73 -25.66
C GLY A 357 -4.84 -16.31 -25.88
N PHE A 358 -3.99 -17.22 -26.37
CA PHE A 358 -2.55 -17.00 -26.44
C PHE A 358 -2.13 -16.12 -27.61
N ALA A 359 -1.06 -15.33 -27.41
CA ALA A 359 -0.42 -14.46 -28.41
C ALA A 359 -1.25 -13.32 -29.03
N VAL A 360 -2.58 -13.32 -28.92
CA VAL A 360 -3.47 -12.22 -29.37
C VAL A 360 -3.71 -11.17 -28.28
N ASP A 361 -4.32 -10.03 -28.64
CA ASP A 361 -4.64 -8.92 -27.71
C ASP A 361 -6.03 -9.05 -27.06
N THR A 362 -6.85 -9.97 -27.57
CA THR A 362 -8.23 -10.23 -27.14
C THR A 362 -8.34 -11.54 -26.37
N ASN A 363 -9.43 -11.69 -25.62
CA ASN A 363 -9.78 -12.94 -24.97
C ASN A 363 -11.31 -13.03 -24.80
N ALA A 364 -11.84 -14.25 -24.83
CA ALA A 364 -13.20 -14.57 -24.44
C ALA A 364 -13.08 -15.58 -23.30
N VAL A 365 -13.62 -15.23 -22.13
CA VAL A 365 -13.38 -15.99 -20.90
C VAL A 365 -14.68 -16.28 -20.18
N THR A 366 -14.74 -17.42 -19.51
CA THR A 366 -15.78 -17.73 -18.55
C THR A 366 -15.20 -17.60 -17.15
N ILE A 367 -15.74 -16.69 -16.34
CA ILE A 367 -15.37 -16.55 -14.93
C ILE A 367 -16.30 -17.47 -14.14
N VAL A 368 -15.73 -18.46 -13.46
CA VAL A 368 -16.46 -19.45 -12.66
C VAL A 368 -16.17 -19.22 -11.19
N GLY A 369 -17.20 -18.99 -10.39
CA GLY A 369 -17.17 -18.97 -8.92
C GLY A 369 -17.86 -20.20 -8.33
N SER A 370 -18.02 -20.24 -7.00
CA SER A 370 -18.69 -21.36 -6.32
C SER A 370 -20.17 -21.47 -6.66
N ASP A 371 -20.84 -20.33 -6.85
CA ASP A 371 -22.30 -20.26 -6.92
C ASP A 371 -22.80 -19.84 -8.31
N ASN A 372 -21.92 -19.28 -9.15
CA ASN A 372 -22.27 -18.77 -10.47
C ASN A 372 -21.11 -18.90 -11.47
N SER A 373 -21.45 -18.77 -12.74
CA SER A 373 -20.50 -18.63 -13.84
C SER A 373 -20.99 -17.56 -14.80
N GLU A 374 -20.07 -16.77 -15.33
CA GLU A 374 -20.37 -15.68 -16.25
C GLU A 374 -19.48 -15.80 -17.49
N GLU A 375 -20.10 -15.79 -18.66
CA GLU A 375 -19.38 -15.75 -19.93
C GLU A 375 -19.18 -14.30 -20.37
N LEU A 376 -17.93 -13.92 -20.57
CA LEU A 376 -17.55 -12.62 -21.10
C LEU A 376 -17.36 -12.71 -22.61
N PRO A 377 -17.93 -11.77 -23.39
CA PRO A 377 -17.75 -11.76 -24.84
C PRO A 377 -16.28 -11.54 -25.22
N LEU A 378 -15.97 -11.70 -26.51
CA LEU A 378 -14.64 -11.36 -27.01
C LEU A 378 -14.36 -9.88 -26.77
N MET A 379 -13.39 -9.62 -25.89
CA MET A 379 -12.99 -8.28 -25.49
C MET A 379 -11.47 -8.21 -25.38
N SER A 380 -10.93 -7.02 -25.18
CA SER A 380 -9.49 -6.87 -24.98
C SER A 380 -9.03 -7.52 -23.66
N LYS A 381 -7.76 -7.92 -23.57
CA LYS A 381 -7.17 -8.42 -22.32
C LYS A 381 -7.22 -7.41 -21.17
N ASP A 382 -7.22 -6.11 -21.45
CA ASP A 382 -7.40 -5.12 -20.41
C ASP A 382 -8.86 -5.07 -19.93
N GLU A 383 -9.84 -5.22 -20.83
CA GLU A 383 -11.28 -5.30 -20.48
C GLU A 383 -11.53 -6.53 -19.61
N VAL A 384 -10.96 -7.68 -20.00
CA VAL A 384 -11.00 -8.90 -19.19
C VAL A 384 -10.35 -8.67 -17.82
N ALA A 385 -9.22 -7.96 -17.76
CA ALA A 385 -8.55 -7.66 -16.50
C ALA A 385 -9.43 -6.81 -15.57
N GLU A 386 -10.08 -5.77 -16.10
CA GLU A 386 -11.02 -4.96 -15.32
C GLU A 386 -12.20 -5.82 -14.82
N ALA A 387 -12.81 -6.62 -15.71
CA ALA A 387 -13.94 -7.46 -15.35
C ALA A 387 -13.61 -8.48 -14.24
N ILE A 388 -12.42 -9.10 -14.29
CA ILE A 388 -11.94 -10.00 -13.23
C ILE A 388 -11.75 -9.24 -11.92
N LEU A 389 -11.11 -8.06 -11.96
CA LEU A 389 -10.89 -7.25 -10.77
C LEU A 389 -12.20 -6.74 -10.14
N ASP A 390 -13.26 -6.51 -10.93
CA ASP A 390 -14.58 -6.19 -10.39
C ASP A 390 -15.12 -7.32 -9.51
N ARG A 391 -14.94 -8.58 -9.92
CA ARG A 391 -15.38 -9.75 -9.13
C ARG A 391 -14.51 -9.92 -7.88
N VAL A 392 -13.21 -9.64 -7.98
CA VAL A 392 -12.30 -9.60 -6.82
C VAL A 392 -12.75 -8.53 -5.82
N VAL A 393 -12.99 -7.30 -6.27
CA VAL A 393 -13.46 -6.19 -5.42
C VAL A 393 -14.80 -6.52 -4.80
N ALA A 394 -15.75 -7.05 -5.58
CA ALA A 394 -17.05 -7.48 -5.07
C ALA A 394 -16.90 -8.55 -3.97
N ARG A 395 -15.97 -9.50 -4.14
CA ARG A 395 -15.70 -10.55 -3.14
C ARG A 395 -15.00 -10.00 -1.90
N LEU A 396 -14.07 -9.05 -2.04
CA LEU A 396 -13.45 -8.34 -0.92
C LEU A 396 -14.51 -7.58 -0.12
N ARG A 397 -15.38 -6.83 -0.80
CA ARG A 397 -16.50 -6.10 -0.19
C ARG A 397 -17.47 -7.06 0.47
N ALA A 398 -17.84 -8.17 -0.16
CA ALA A 398 -18.72 -9.17 0.42
C ALA A 398 -18.12 -9.81 1.67
N ARG A 399 -16.80 -10.03 1.73
CA ARG A 399 -16.11 -10.53 2.94
C ARG A 399 -16.05 -9.48 4.04
N GLN A 400 -15.72 -8.23 3.73
CA GLN A 400 -15.79 -7.14 4.69
C GLN A 400 -17.21 -6.99 5.21
N SER A 401 -18.20 -7.02 4.31
CA SER A 401 -19.61 -7.03 4.64
C SER A 401 -20.00 -8.27 5.42
N ALA A 402 -19.47 -9.47 5.19
CA ALA A 402 -19.78 -10.69 5.95
C ALA A 402 -19.15 -10.68 7.35
N ILE A 403 -17.98 -10.07 7.50
CA ILE A 403 -17.42 -9.71 8.81
C ILE A 403 -18.32 -8.66 9.50
N LEU A 404 -19.06 -7.85 8.72
CA LEU A 404 -19.97 -6.80 9.17
C LEU A 404 -21.48 -7.15 9.07
N THR A 405 -21.87 -8.36 8.66
CA THR A 405 -23.28 -8.79 8.47
C THR A 405 -23.56 -10.08 9.22
N PRO A 406 -24.75 -10.20 9.82
CA PRO A 406 -24.92 -10.96 11.04
C PRO A 406 -25.54 -12.31 10.69
N SER A 407 -24.71 -13.36 10.56
CA SER A 407 -25.24 -14.74 10.67
C SER A 407 -25.72 -15.08 12.10
N SER A 408 -25.73 -14.11 13.01
CA SER A 408 -26.39 -14.19 14.30
C SER A 408 -27.83 -13.68 14.30
N ARG A 409 -28.38 -13.12 13.20
CA ARG A 409 -29.69 -12.43 13.24
C ARG A 409 -30.92 -13.31 13.49
N ALA A 410 -30.86 -14.62 13.28
CA ALA A 410 -31.97 -15.50 13.66
C ALA A 410 -32.00 -15.82 15.18
N GLN A 411 -30.89 -15.59 15.90
CA GLN A 411 -30.84 -15.61 17.38
C GLN A 411 -30.72 -14.21 18.00
N CYS A 412 -30.49 -13.16 17.20
CA CYS A 412 -30.24 -11.79 17.65
C CYS A 412 -31.46 -10.87 17.48
N CYS A 413 -32.67 -11.43 17.32
CA CYS A 413 -33.91 -10.67 17.59
C CYS A 413 -34.27 -10.66 19.08
N SER A 414 -33.40 -11.19 19.96
CA SER A 414 -33.56 -11.13 21.43
C SER A 414 -32.38 -10.51 22.19
N ARG A 415 -31.34 -9.99 21.52
CA ARG A 415 -30.21 -9.32 22.20
C ARG A 415 -30.07 -7.86 21.78
N ALA A 416 -30.04 -6.98 22.79
CA ALA A 416 -30.00 -5.53 22.66
C ALA A 416 -28.77 -5.05 21.88
N MET A 417 -28.92 -3.93 21.14
CA MET A 417 -27.82 -3.26 20.43
C MET A 417 -26.66 -2.92 21.37
N GLY A 418 -25.44 -3.30 20.99
CA GLY A 418 -24.20 -2.74 21.53
C GLY A 418 -23.83 -3.19 22.94
N GLU A 419 -23.59 -4.48 23.17
CA GLU A 419 -22.89 -4.89 24.38
C GLU A 419 -21.44 -4.37 24.35
N PRO A 420 -21.03 -3.53 25.32
CA PRO A 420 -19.65 -3.11 25.46
C PRO A 420 -18.76 -4.35 25.56
N ARG A 421 -17.75 -4.47 24.69
CA ARG A 421 -16.71 -5.48 24.85
C ARG A 421 -15.67 -4.93 25.80
N SER A 422 -15.36 -5.68 26.84
CA SER A 422 -14.21 -5.37 27.70
C SER A 422 -12.95 -5.31 26.83
N PRO A 423 -12.15 -4.24 26.91
CA PRO A 423 -10.90 -4.16 26.18
C PRO A 423 -9.96 -5.28 26.63
N GLU A 424 -9.07 -5.71 25.74
CA GLU A 424 -8.03 -6.68 26.09
C GLU A 424 -7.13 -6.09 27.19
N ALA A 425 -6.81 -6.89 28.21
CA ALA A 425 -5.93 -6.47 29.29
C ALA A 425 -4.56 -6.05 28.72
N VAL A 426 -4.02 -4.93 29.17
CA VAL A 426 -2.78 -4.33 28.66
C VAL A 426 -1.63 -4.50 29.63
N GLN A 427 -0.41 -4.54 29.12
CA GLN A 427 0.78 -4.74 29.93
C GLN A 427 1.14 -3.43 30.62
N LEU A 428 1.09 -3.36 31.95
CA LEU A 428 1.49 -2.15 32.68
C LEU A 428 3.00 -1.92 32.54
N VAL A 429 3.39 -0.67 32.29
CA VAL A 429 4.79 -0.22 32.21
C VAL A 429 4.97 1.11 32.93
N ALA A 430 6.21 1.43 33.33
CA ALA A 430 6.53 2.75 33.87
C ALA A 430 7.95 3.19 33.48
N GLY A 431 8.11 4.46 33.15
CA GLY A 431 9.41 5.14 33.11
C GLY A 431 9.70 5.80 34.45
N LEU A 432 10.90 5.61 34.99
CA LEU A 432 11.35 6.21 36.25
C LEU A 432 12.49 7.18 35.99
N LEU A 433 12.40 8.39 36.53
CA LEU A 433 13.52 9.30 36.69
C LEU A 433 13.82 9.47 38.18
N ALA A 434 15.10 9.45 38.56
CA ALA A 434 15.51 9.68 39.94
C ALA A 434 16.84 10.42 40.04
N ALA A 435 16.99 11.22 41.11
CA ALA A 435 18.20 11.99 41.40
C ALA A 435 19.42 11.12 41.76
N THR A 436 19.22 9.86 42.16
CA THR A 436 20.31 8.91 42.47
C THR A 436 19.92 7.48 42.10
N PRO A 437 20.89 6.57 41.86
CA PRO A 437 20.61 5.15 41.66
C PRO A 437 19.91 4.49 42.85
N ALA A 438 20.19 4.94 44.07
CA ALA A 438 19.55 4.42 45.28
C ALA A 438 18.05 4.76 45.30
N LEU A 439 17.69 6.00 44.98
CA LEU A 439 16.28 6.41 44.84
C LEU A 439 15.58 5.70 43.69
N LEU A 440 16.30 5.40 42.59
CA LEU A 440 15.75 4.63 41.48
C LEU A 440 15.39 3.21 41.92
N ALA A 441 16.27 2.56 42.69
CA ALA A 441 16.02 1.23 43.24
C ALA A 441 14.86 1.23 44.25
N GLU A 442 14.78 2.26 45.09
CA GLU A 442 13.69 2.45 46.06
C GLU A 442 12.34 2.67 45.35
N ALA A 443 12.29 3.56 44.37
CA ALA A 443 11.09 3.83 43.57
C ALA A 443 10.61 2.57 42.82
N ARG A 444 11.55 1.80 42.27
CA ARG A 444 11.27 0.50 41.64
C ARG A 444 10.66 -0.50 42.64
N ALA A 445 11.19 -0.59 43.86
CA ALA A 445 10.65 -1.46 44.90
C ALA A 445 9.24 -1.01 45.34
N ALA A 446 9.02 0.29 45.49
CA ALA A 446 7.71 0.85 45.81
C ALA A 446 6.68 0.57 44.73
N LEU A 447 7.05 0.72 43.44
CA LEU A 447 6.18 0.35 42.32
C LEU A 447 5.84 -1.14 42.33
N SER A 448 6.83 -2.00 42.61
CA SER A 448 6.57 -3.44 42.67
C SER A 448 5.67 -3.83 43.84
N ALA A 449 5.76 -3.14 44.98
CA ALA A 449 4.84 -3.35 46.10
C ALA A 449 3.41 -2.90 45.76
N GLU A 450 3.25 -1.83 44.98
CA GLU A 450 1.95 -1.24 44.62
C GLU A 450 1.24 -1.99 43.48
N PHE A 451 1.97 -2.38 42.44
CA PHE A 451 1.40 -2.92 41.20
C PHE A 451 1.75 -4.39 40.95
N GLY A 452 2.47 -5.03 41.87
CA GLY A 452 2.87 -6.43 41.79
C GLY A 452 4.32 -6.65 41.31
N PRO A 453 4.76 -7.92 41.20
CA PRO A 453 6.14 -8.23 40.84
C PRO A 453 6.48 -7.68 39.45
N LEU A 454 7.73 -7.22 39.29
CA LEU A 454 8.21 -6.78 37.98
C LEU A 454 8.43 -7.99 37.07
N GLU A 455 7.99 -7.86 35.81
CA GLU A 455 8.27 -8.83 34.75
C GLU A 455 9.64 -8.53 34.13
N ALA A 456 9.94 -7.25 33.89
CA ALA A 456 11.21 -6.82 33.31
C ALA A 456 11.61 -5.43 33.79
N ALA A 457 12.92 -5.16 33.76
CA ALA A 457 13.48 -3.83 33.95
C ALA A 457 14.65 -3.61 32.98
N SER A 458 14.76 -2.40 32.41
CA SER A 458 15.96 -2.00 31.67
C SER A 458 17.15 -1.81 32.61
N ALA A 459 18.37 -1.79 32.08
CA ALA A 459 19.51 -1.28 32.84
C ALA A 459 19.28 0.20 33.19
N PRO A 460 19.67 0.65 34.40
CA PRO A 460 19.64 2.06 34.74
C PRO A 460 20.74 2.80 33.98
N TYR A 461 20.43 3.99 33.45
CA TYR A 461 21.38 4.81 32.69
C TYR A 461 21.26 6.28 33.06
N ARG A 462 22.32 7.05 32.79
CA ARG A 462 22.32 8.51 32.99
C ARG A 462 21.43 9.17 31.93
N TRP A 463 20.53 10.03 32.38
CA TRP A 463 19.57 10.73 31.54
C TRP A 463 20.01 12.19 31.35
N SER A 464 20.06 12.62 30.09
CA SER A 464 20.49 13.97 29.71
C SER A 464 19.62 14.58 28.61
N GLU A 465 18.38 14.11 28.45
CA GLU A 465 17.51 14.50 27.34
C GLU A 465 16.89 15.90 27.49
N SER A 466 16.83 16.44 28.71
CA SER A 466 16.31 17.79 28.97
C SER A 466 16.86 18.34 30.29
N SER A 467 16.99 19.67 30.38
CA SER A 467 17.33 20.37 31.63
C SER A 467 16.14 20.60 32.55
N TYR A 468 14.91 20.24 32.15
CA TYR A 468 13.67 20.55 32.87
C TYR A 468 13.67 20.05 34.33
N TYR A 469 14.31 18.92 34.61
CA TYR A 469 14.37 18.33 35.95
C TYR A 469 15.65 18.71 36.72
N SER A 470 16.63 19.35 36.07
CA SER A 470 17.97 19.53 36.62
C SER A 470 18.00 20.43 37.86
N GLU A 471 17.11 21.42 37.95
CA GLU A 471 17.01 22.31 39.12
C GLU A 471 16.48 21.58 40.36
N GLU A 472 15.58 20.61 40.18
CA GLU A 472 14.94 19.87 41.29
C GLU A 472 15.71 18.58 41.66
N MET A 473 16.20 17.83 40.66
CA MET A 473 16.85 16.52 40.82
C MET A 473 18.37 16.58 40.84
N GLY A 474 18.97 17.73 40.52
CA GLY A 474 20.41 17.90 40.36
C GLY A 474 20.93 17.54 38.96
N ALA A 475 22.24 17.66 38.78
CA ALA A 475 22.91 17.51 37.48
C ALA A 475 22.99 16.06 36.97
N GLU A 476 22.90 15.07 37.86
CA GLU A 476 22.98 13.65 37.49
C GLU A 476 21.62 12.96 37.72
N ILE A 477 20.84 12.83 36.66
CA ILE A 477 19.52 12.17 36.69
C ILE A 477 19.66 10.77 36.10
N TRP A 478 18.99 9.80 36.70
CA TRP A 478 19.01 8.40 36.29
C TRP A 478 17.65 7.98 35.75
N ARG A 479 17.65 7.20 34.66
CA ARG A 479 16.45 6.66 34.00
C ARG A 479 16.45 5.14 34.01
N GLN A 480 15.26 4.57 34.22
CA GLN A 480 15.01 3.13 34.05
C GLN A 480 13.56 2.91 33.60
N PHE A 481 13.34 1.89 32.78
CA PHE A 481 12.01 1.43 32.39
C PHE A 481 11.70 0.09 33.05
N VAL A 482 10.44 -0.12 33.46
CA VAL A 482 9.98 -1.36 34.08
C VAL A 482 8.63 -1.81 33.51
N SER A 483 8.37 -3.12 33.52
CA SER A 483 7.07 -3.75 33.26
C SER A 483 6.70 -4.67 34.42
N PHE A 484 5.41 -4.90 34.62
CA PHE A 484 4.85 -5.65 35.75
C PHE A 484 4.32 -7.01 35.29
N ALA A 485 4.29 -8.04 36.12
CA ALA A 485 3.77 -9.34 35.71
C ALA A 485 2.24 -9.34 35.48
N ALA A 486 1.52 -8.44 36.15
CA ALA A 486 0.07 -8.30 36.02
C ALA A 486 -0.30 -7.40 34.84
N CYS A 487 -1.24 -7.85 34.02
CA CYS A 487 -1.94 -7.01 33.06
C CYS A 487 -3.04 -6.20 33.75
N VAL A 488 -3.35 -5.03 33.22
CA VAL A 488 -4.37 -4.09 33.75
C VAL A 488 -5.40 -3.77 32.68
N ASP A 489 -6.59 -3.30 33.06
CA ASP A 489 -7.52 -2.71 32.08
C ASP A 489 -6.93 -1.38 31.58
N ALA A 490 -7.02 -1.11 30.27
CA ALA A 490 -6.57 0.17 29.71
C ALA A 490 -7.33 1.37 30.31
N GLY A 491 -8.57 1.18 30.74
CA GLY A 491 -9.39 2.17 31.44
C GLY A 491 -8.85 2.55 32.82
N ASP A 492 -8.07 1.68 33.46
CA ASP A 492 -7.50 1.93 34.79
C ASP A 492 -6.29 2.88 34.77
N LEU A 493 -5.81 3.27 33.57
CA LEU A 493 -4.60 4.09 33.44
C LEU A 493 -4.71 5.43 34.21
N ALA A 494 -5.91 6.03 34.29
CA ALA A 494 -6.14 7.22 35.09
C ALA A 494 -5.89 6.98 36.59
N ALA A 495 -6.43 5.88 37.12
CA ALA A 495 -6.23 5.49 38.52
C ALA A 495 -4.76 5.11 38.80
N VAL A 496 -4.10 4.44 37.86
CA VAL A 496 -2.65 4.15 37.95
C VAL A 496 -1.86 5.46 38.07
N LYS A 497 -2.12 6.47 37.23
CA LYS A 497 -1.40 7.75 37.30
C LYS A 497 -1.66 8.51 38.60
N GLN A 498 -2.89 8.47 39.12
CA GLN A 498 -3.19 9.08 40.41
C GLN A 498 -2.40 8.41 41.56
N ARG A 499 -2.30 7.08 41.55
CA ARG A 499 -1.51 6.32 42.53
C ARG A 499 -0.02 6.63 42.42
N THR A 500 0.55 6.65 41.22
CA THR A 500 1.97 7.01 41.04
C THR A 500 2.26 8.45 41.46
N ASN A 501 1.34 9.40 41.18
CA ASN A 501 1.49 10.79 41.63
C ASN A 501 1.48 10.90 43.17
N ALA A 502 0.61 10.13 43.84
CA ALA A 502 0.60 10.07 45.30
C ALA A 502 1.90 9.47 45.86
N MET A 503 2.47 8.46 45.18
CA MET A 503 3.75 7.86 45.54
C MET A 503 4.92 8.84 45.36
N GLU A 504 4.93 9.64 44.28
CA GLU A 504 5.98 10.65 44.05
C GLU A 504 6.15 11.61 45.24
N GLY A 505 5.07 11.87 45.98
CA GLY A 505 5.10 12.68 47.21
C GLY A 505 6.06 12.16 48.28
N ARG A 506 6.35 10.84 48.31
CA ARG A 506 7.28 10.22 49.28
C ARG A 506 8.73 10.71 49.11
N TRP A 507 9.11 11.09 47.90
CA TRP A 507 10.46 11.54 47.57
C TRP A 507 10.55 13.06 47.35
N ARG A 508 9.54 13.80 47.79
CA ARG A 508 9.56 15.25 47.71
C ARG A 508 10.55 15.82 48.72
N SER A 509 11.35 16.78 48.29
CA SER A 509 12.29 17.52 49.12
C SER A 509 12.00 19.02 49.08
N PRO A 510 12.59 19.82 49.98
CA PRO A 510 12.49 21.28 49.91
C PRO A 510 13.00 21.87 48.57
N GLN A 511 13.89 21.17 47.88
CA GLN A 511 14.45 21.56 46.57
C GLN A 511 13.56 21.13 45.38
N GLY A 512 12.47 20.39 45.61
CA GLY A 512 11.57 19.90 44.57
C GLY A 512 11.48 18.37 44.51
N ARG A 513 11.10 17.86 43.33
CA ARG A 513 10.95 16.42 43.04
C ARG A 513 12.31 15.73 42.97
N ARG A 514 12.45 14.59 43.64
CA ARG A 514 13.65 13.72 43.52
C ARG A 514 13.40 12.44 42.72
N VAL A 515 12.14 12.10 42.49
CA VAL A 515 11.67 10.98 41.67
C VAL A 515 10.48 11.44 40.83
N ASN A 516 10.42 10.99 39.57
CA ASN A 516 9.27 11.17 38.67
C ASN A 516 8.90 9.82 38.06
N LEU A 517 7.61 9.50 38.08
CA LEU A 517 7.04 8.23 37.63
C LEU A 517 6.08 8.48 36.47
N ASP A 518 6.43 7.94 35.31
CA ASP A 518 5.66 8.05 34.07
C ASP A 518 5.00 6.70 33.77
N PRO A 519 3.84 6.37 34.38
CA PRO A 519 3.14 5.13 34.08
C PRO A 519 2.49 5.18 32.70
N GLY A 520 2.36 4.00 32.13
CA GLY A 520 1.75 3.76 30.85
C GLY A 520 1.33 2.31 30.70
N TYR A 521 0.82 1.97 29.53
CA TYR A 521 0.61 0.59 29.16
C TYR A 521 1.16 0.30 27.77
N LEU A 522 1.60 -0.94 27.61
CA LEU A 522 2.03 -1.51 26.34
C LEU A 522 0.93 -2.43 25.81
N ALA A 523 0.39 -2.06 24.65
CA ALA A 523 -0.47 -2.91 23.84
C ALA A 523 0.30 -3.42 22.63
N ASP A 524 -0.33 -4.32 21.88
CA ASP A 524 0.30 -5.04 20.78
C ASP A 524 0.75 -4.15 19.61
N ASN A 525 0.14 -2.96 19.50
CA ASN A 525 0.39 -1.99 18.43
C ASN A 525 0.77 -0.58 18.93
N LYS A 526 0.77 -0.31 20.25
CA LYS A 526 1.01 1.02 20.79
C LYS A 526 1.54 1.01 22.23
N LEU A 527 2.35 2.01 22.55
CA LEU A 527 2.69 2.41 23.91
C LEU A 527 1.90 3.68 24.24
N VAL A 528 1.21 3.68 25.38
CA VAL A 528 0.42 4.82 25.85
C VAL A 528 0.94 5.28 27.20
N LEU A 529 1.16 6.58 27.37
CA LEU A 529 1.60 7.19 28.62
C LEU A 529 0.49 8.05 29.22
N ALA A 530 0.45 8.11 30.56
CA ALA A 530 -0.45 8.98 31.31
C ALA A 530 0.23 10.29 31.72
N SER A 531 -0.51 11.39 31.68
CA SER A 531 -0.03 12.71 32.07
C SER A 531 -1.08 13.53 32.79
N THR A 532 -0.64 14.48 33.61
CA THR A 532 -1.50 15.50 34.24
C THR A 532 -1.57 16.79 33.42
N LYS A 533 -0.81 16.89 32.33
CA LYS A 533 -0.74 18.08 31.48
C LYS A 533 -1.62 17.89 30.24
N ASP A 534 -2.51 18.83 30.00
CA ASP A 534 -3.31 18.89 28.77
C ASP A 534 -2.47 19.38 27.58
N ALA A 535 -2.65 18.76 26.42
CA ALA A 535 -2.04 19.13 25.17
C ALA A 535 -2.90 18.65 24.00
N ALA A 536 -2.76 19.25 22.82
CA ALA A 536 -3.64 18.99 21.67
C ALA A 536 -3.72 17.52 21.21
N HIS A 537 -2.69 16.71 21.50
CA HIS A 537 -2.62 15.29 21.13
C HIS A 537 -3.02 14.33 22.27
N ARG A 538 -3.42 14.87 23.42
CA ARG A 538 -3.73 14.11 24.63
C ARG A 538 -5.23 13.96 24.81
N ILE A 539 -5.65 12.77 25.20
CA ILE A 539 -7.04 12.40 25.39
C ILE A 539 -7.34 12.37 26.88
N TYR A 540 -8.38 13.07 27.30
CA TYR A 540 -8.83 13.08 28.69
C TYR A 540 -9.37 11.69 29.11
N LEU A 541 -8.83 11.13 30.19
CA LEU A 541 -9.24 9.83 30.73
C LEU A 541 -10.16 9.95 31.96
N GLY A 542 -10.15 11.11 32.64
CA GLY A 542 -10.88 11.32 33.89
C GLY A 542 -9.97 11.74 35.05
N GLY A 543 -10.54 12.40 36.06
CA GLY A 543 -9.82 12.76 37.29
C GLY A 543 -8.59 13.66 37.09
N GLY A 544 -8.62 14.53 36.07
CA GLY A 544 -7.48 15.39 35.70
C GLY A 544 -6.34 14.67 34.98
N ILE A 545 -6.53 13.40 34.59
CA ILE A 545 -5.53 12.61 33.87
C ILE A 545 -5.86 12.54 32.39
N TYR A 546 -4.81 12.66 31.58
CA TYR A 546 -4.83 12.53 30.14
C TYR A 546 -3.89 11.41 29.70
N ALA A 547 -4.07 10.91 28.48
CA ALA A 547 -3.17 9.95 27.88
C ALA A 547 -2.78 10.30 26.45
N GLU A 548 -1.59 9.87 26.05
CA GLU A 548 -1.06 10.00 24.70
C GLU A 548 -0.51 8.66 24.21
N ALA A 549 -0.66 8.38 22.91
CA ALA A 549 0.06 7.29 22.27
C ALA A 549 1.47 7.78 21.95
N THR A 550 2.47 7.30 22.69
CA THR A 550 3.86 7.76 22.56
C THR A 550 4.61 7.01 21.47
N LEU A 551 4.41 5.69 21.35
CA LEU A 551 4.98 4.89 20.26
C LEU A 551 3.89 4.09 19.57
N HIS A 552 4.01 3.86 18.27
CA HIS A 552 3.22 2.87 17.54
C HIS A 552 4.12 1.80 16.92
N PHE A 553 3.64 0.56 16.88
CA PHE A 553 4.39 -0.54 16.28
C PHE A 553 3.92 -0.77 14.84
N ALA A 554 4.80 -0.53 13.86
CA ALA A 554 4.49 -0.68 12.45
C ALA A 554 5.73 -1.14 11.67
N HIS A 555 5.54 -2.03 10.70
CA HIS A 555 6.61 -2.59 9.86
C HIS A 555 7.74 -3.26 10.68
N GLY A 556 7.41 -3.93 11.79
CA GLY A 556 8.36 -4.68 12.59
C GLY A 556 9.19 -3.85 13.58
N SER A 557 8.93 -2.55 13.72
CA SER A 557 9.62 -1.70 14.69
C SER A 557 8.68 -0.71 15.39
N TRP A 558 9.10 -0.25 16.57
CA TRP A 558 8.48 0.89 17.25
C TRP A 558 8.85 2.18 16.53
N ARG A 559 7.86 3.04 16.29
CA ARG A 559 8.00 4.33 15.66
C ARG A 559 7.46 5.44 16.58
N PRO A 560 8.22 6.52 16.80
CA PRO A 560 7.73 7.65 17.57
C PRO A 560 6.71 8.46 16.77
N TYR A 561 5.74 9.04 17.48
CA TYR A 561 4.98 10.18 16.97
C TYR A 561 5.80 11.48 17.06
N PRO A 562 5.45 12.55 16.32
CA PRO A 562 6.20 13.81 16.35
C PRO A 562 6.37 14.45 17.74
N TYR A 563 5.46 14.15 18.67
CA TYR A 563 5.44 14.65 20.05
C TYR A 563 6.10 13.70 21.07
N THR A 564 6.68 12.59 20.62
CA THR A 564 7.31 11.60 21.51
C THR A 564 8.49 12.19 22.25
N TYR A 565 8.54 12.00 23.57
CA TYR A 565 9.71 12.33 24.37
C TYR A 565 10.95 11.56 23.89
N ARG A 566 12.09 12.24 23.79
CA ARG A 566 13.34 11.68 23.21
C ARG A 566 13.82 10.43 23.93
N ASP A 567 13.69 10.38 25.25
CA ASP A 567 14.04 9.22 26.07
C ASP A 567 13.20 7.97 25.74
N TYR A 568 11.95 8.13 25.32
CA TYR A 568 11.10 7.01 24.85
C TYR A 568 11.41 6.60 23.40
N ALA A 569 11.97 7.50 22.59
CA ALA A 569 12.41 7.21 21.22
C ALA A 569 13.82 6.60 21.13
N GLY A 570 14.61 6.64 22.22
CA GLY A 570 15.98 6.13 22.25
C GLY A 570 16.08 4.60 22.24
N ASP A 571 17.24 4.09 21.80
CA ASP A 571 17.50 2.65 21.60
C ASP A 571 17.23 1.80 22.84
N THR A 572 17.57 2.32 24.03
CA THR A 572 17.35 1.62 25.31
C THR A 572 15.86 1.37 25.57
N ALA A 573 15.02 2.37 25.32
CA ALA A 573 13.58 2.28 25.52
C ALA A 573 12.95 1.35 24.46
N VAL A 574 13.31 1.53 23.19
CA VAL A 574 12.80 0.71 22.08
C VAL A 574 13.16 -0.77 22.26
N ALA A 575 14.40 -1.08 22.65
CA ALA A 575 14.84 -2.44 22.94
C ALA A 575 14.05 -3.05 24.12
N PHE A 576 13.83 -2.28 25.18
CA PHE A 576 13.03 -2.70 26.32
C PHE A 576 11.58 -3.03 25.94
N PHE A 577 10.88 -2.12 25.25
CA PHE A 577 9.48 -2.34 24.86
C PHE A 577 9.31 -3.46 23.83
N ASN A 578 10.29 -3.66 22.93
CA ASN A 578 10.32 -4.83 22.05
C ASN A 578 10.39 -6.14 22.83
N ALA A 579 11.25 -6.24 23.84
CA ALA A 579 11.38 -7.43 24.67
C ALA A 579 10.10 -7.74 25.45
N VAL A 580 9.49 -6.72 26.07
CA VAL A 580 8.21 -6.87 26.81
C VAL A 580 7.09 -7.33 25.86
N ARG A 581 6.98 -6.71 24.68
CA ARG A 581 5.98 -7.10 23.67
C ARG A 581 6.15 -8.54 23.19
N ALA A 582 7.38 -8.97 22.94
CA ALA A 582 7.67 -10.33 22.51
C ALA A 582 7.26 -11.38 23.56
N ARG A 583 7.54 -11.10 24.85
CA ARG A 583 7.13 -11.98 25.96
C ARG A 583 5.62 -12.09 26.08
N ARG A 584 4.90 -10.97 26.02
CA ARG A 584 3.43 -10.95 26.06
C ARG A 584 2.81 -11.82 24.97
N ARG A 585 3.32 -11.70 23.73
CA ARG A 585 2.86 -12.51 22.59
C ARG A 585 3.13 -13.99 22.79
N ALA A 586 4.30 -14.34 23.32
CA ALA A 586 4.64 -15.73 23.63
C ALA A 586 3.76 -16.32 24.75
N ALA A 587 3.30 -15.49 25.69
CA ALA A 587 2.43 -15.90 26.79
C ALA A 587 0.95 -16.08 26.41
N GLY A 588 0.58 -16.05 25.11
CA GLY A 588 -0.78 -16.31 24.65
C GLY A 588 -1.79 -15.17 24.87
N HIS A 589 -1.36 -14.03 25.41
CA HIS A 589 -2.18 -12.83 25.65
C HIS A 589 -2.32 -12.00 24.37
N GLY A 590 -2.65 -12.66 23.25
CA GLY A 590 -2.76 -12.08 21.91
C GLY A 590 -3.36 -13.03 20.86
N ALA A 591 -3.89 -14.19 21.27
CA ALA A 591 -4.63 -15.09 20.38
C ALA A 591 -6.13 -14.89 20.60
N GLY A 592 -6.86 -14.42 19.58
CA GLY A 592 -8.32 -14.45 19.58
C GLY A 592 -8.82 -15.91 19.70
N PRO A 593 -10.00 -16.16 20.28
CA PRO A 593 -10.39 -17.52 20.68
C PRO A 593 -10.73 -18.40 19.46
N GLU A 594 -10.04 -19.53 19.34
CA GLU A 594 -10.57 -20.73 18.66
C GLU A 594 -11.78 -21.23 19.46
N GLN A 595 -12.93 -21.39 18.80
CA GLN A 595 -14.14 -21.96 19.40
C GLN A 595 -14.02 -23.49 19.50
N PRO A 596 -14.14 -24.11 20.69
CA PRO A 596 -14.41 -25.53 20.81
C PRO A 596 -15.91 -25.81 20.57
N ALA A 597 -16.20 -26.92 19.88
CA ALA A 597 -17.53 -27.38 19.54
C ALA A 597 -18.41 -27.58 20.79
N ALA A 598 -19.63 -27.03 20.76
CA ALA A 598 -20.59 -27.16 21.86
C ALA A 598 -21.29 -28.53 21.84
N PRO A 599 -21.47 -29.19 23.00
CA PRO A 599 -22.30 -30.38 23.13
C PRO A 599 -23.80 -30.01 23.21
N ALA A 600 -24.64 -30.92 22.75
CA ALA A 600 -26.09 -30.80 22.72
C ALA A 600 -26.74 -31.20 24.07
N THR A 601 -27.61 -30.34 24.62
CA THR A 601 -28.64 -30.66 25.64
C THR A 601 -29.60 -29.46 25.70
N SER A 602 -30.87 -29.59 25.29
CA SER A 602 -32.05 -30.15 25.98
C SER A 602 -32.95 -29.04 26.59
N GLN A 603 -34.24 -29.17 26.30
CA GLN A 603 -35.46 -28.60 26.90
C GLN A 603 -35.28 -28.04 28.34
N ASP A 604 -35.97 -26.99 28.80
CA ASP A 604 -37.43 -26.84 28.84
C ASP A 604 -37.85 -25.46 29.45
N ALA A 605 -39.10 -25.08 29.15
CA ALA A 605 -40.10 -24.33 29.92
C ALA A 605 -39.81 -23.01 30.70
N GLY A 606 -40.68 -22.02 30.48
CA GLY A 606 -41.22 -21.17 31.58
C GLY A 606 -41.24 -19.66 31.34
N PRO A 607 -42.39 -18.95 31.46
CA PRO A 607 -42.54 -17.59 30.90
C PRO A 607 -42.61 -16.45 31.94
N LYS A 608 -42.55 -15.21 31.42
CA LYS A 608 -42.95 -13.90 32.00
C LYS A 608 -41.95 -13.29 33.01
N ARG A 609 -41.73 -11.97 33.02
CA ARG A 609 -42.66 -10.84 32.82
C ARG A 609 -42.07 -9.73 31.98
#